data_AF-A0A1I2QH41-F1
#
_entry.id   AF-A0A1I2QH41-F1
#
_cell.length_a   1.000
_cell.length_b   1.000
_cell.length_c   1.000
_cell.angle_alpha   90.00
_cell.angle_beta   90.00
_cell.angle_gamma   90.00
#
_symmetry.space_group_name_H-M   'P 1'
#
loop_
_entity.id
_entity.type
_entity.pdbx_description
1 polymer ?
#
loop_
_entity_poly.entity_id
_entity_poly.type
_entity_poly.pdbx_seq_one_letter_code
_entity_poly.pdbx_strand_id
1 'polypeptide(L)'
;MTLLTDQFFDSFASSIEDTLKADTLPPACYTDQEFFRFERDAIFHREWLCVGRVEWLEKPGDYFTVTHAQEPIIVALDREGQLNAMSAVCQHRAMLVAEGAGNARAFVCPYHHWTYDLDGALIGAPAMNRTCDFDKAGASLPKIRMETWHGFIFVNFDPEALPLTPRLAGIEAVVANYEFAGARGPRPDAPPSYPWNWKVMFENNNDGYHANRLHAGPLHDIVPSALASFPELPPETAGYYRLNGSLHADASFNATQKAVFPVFPKLTEEERNRLLFVNLPPSLSLVVMADMVIYMILHVEDAEHHAMTTGILLHPEAQADPLFEHKMRMNMDAVAEIIAQDMHVDRLVQKGLGSKFAPRGRYSWQEGAQRQFNLWLVDRYWSEWNRRRGPSAPVTQFRRTGAA
;
A
#
# COMPACT_ATOMS: atom_id res chain seq x y z
N MET A 1 -7.99 18.75 25.21
CA MET A 1 -9.22 17.94 25.01
C MET A 1 -8.89 16.91 23.95
N THR A 2 -9.33 15.68 24.10
CA THR A 2 -9.09 14.61 23.10
C THR A 2 -9.96 14.84 21.87
N LEU A 3 -9.44 14.50 20.69
CA LEU A 3 -10.20 14.44 19.44
C LEU A 3 -11.14 13.22 19.41
N LEU A 4 -10.71 12.11 20.03
CA LEU A 4 -11.38 10.81 19.95
C LEU A 4 -12.63 10.79 20.83
N THR A 5 -13.77 11.12 20.23
CA THR A 5 -15.08 11.21 20.87
C THR A 5 -16.15 10.54 20.01
N ASP A 6 -17.26 10.12 20.60
CA ASP A 6 -18.38 9.55 19.83
C ASP A 6 -18.85 10.50 18.72
N GLN A 7 -18.95 11.80 19.01
CA GLN A 7 -19.32 12.80 18.01
C GLN A 7 -18.34 12.83 16.83
N PHE A 8 -17.04 12.65 17.07
CA PHE A 8 -16.04 12.61 16.00
C PHE A 8 -16.21 11.38 15.11
N PHE A 9 -16.39 10.19 15.68
CA PHE A 9 -16.62 8.96 14.92
C PHE A 9 -18.00 8.93 14.23
N ASP A 10 -19.04 9.45 14.87
CA ASP A 10 -20.38 9.62 14.28
C ASP A 10 -20.33 10.51 13.04
N SER A 11 -19.42 11.47 13.00
CA SER A 11 -19.23 12.33 11.84
C SER A 11 -18.78 11.58 10.58
N PHE A 12 -18.23 10.36 10.72
CA PHE A 12 -17.80 9.54 9.59
C PHE A 12 -18.97 8.97 8.78
N ALA A 13 -20.18 8.93 9.35
CA ALA A 13 -21.36 8.42 8.67
C ALA A 13 -21.60 9.10 7.31
N SER A 14 -21.38 10.42 7.20
CA SER A 14 -21.53 11.13 5.93
C SER A 14 -20.46 10.78 4.89
N SER A 15 -19.35 10.14 5.29
CA SER A 15 -18.26 9.78 4.39
C SER A 15 -18.48 8.45 3.66
N ILE A 16 -19.49 7.67 4.08
CA ILE A 16 -19.83 6.34 3.56
C ILE A 16 -21.23 6.28 2.91
N GLU A 17 -21.94 7.41 2.89
CA GLU A 17 -23.15 7.60 2.08
C GLU A 17 -22.88 7.28 0.61
N ASP A 18 -23.93 7.15 -0.22
CA ASP A 18 -23.79 7.06 -1.68
C ASP A 18 -22.85 8.15 -2.23
N THR A 19 -22.09 7.89 -3.30
CA THR A 19 -21.04 8.81 -3.78
C THR A 19 -21.56 10.22 -4.04
N LEU A 20 -22.78 10.36 -4.58
CA LEU A 20 -23.41 11.67 -4.82
C LEU A 20 -23.76 12.40 -3.51
N LYS A 21 -23.87 11.61 -2.43
CA LYS A 21 -24.25 12.03 -1.09
C LYS A 21 -23.09 12.08 -0.09
N ALA A 22 -21.91 11.59 -0.45
CA ALA A 22 -20.81 11.43 0.48
C ALA A 22 -19.96 12.70 0.63
N ASP A 23 -19.47 12.90 1.85
CA ASP A 23 -18.47 13.91 2.19
C ASP A 23 -17.07 13.28 2.26
N THR A 24 -16.04 14.11 2.17
CA THR A 24 -14.68 13.72 2.55
C THR A 24 -14.60 13.40 4.05
N LEU A 25 -13.58 12.63 4.44
CA LEU A 25 -13.27 12.44 5.86
C LEU A 25 -12.97 13.78 6.54
N PRO A 26 -13.18 13.89 7.86
CA PRO A 26 -12.77 15.07 8.62
C PRO A 26 -11.26 15.38 8.43
N PRO A 27 -10.86 16.64 8.25
CA PRO A 27 -9.46 17.02 8.04
C PRO A 27 -8.48 16.54 9.13
N ALA A 28 -8.98 16.40 10.36
CA ALA A 28 -8.19 15.87 11.49
C ALA A 28 -7.70 14.44 11.24
N CYS A 29 -8.38 13.64 10.41
CA CYS A 29 -7.94 12.29 10.03
C CYS A 29 -6.60 12.28 9.27
N TYR A 30 -6.16 13.42 8.75
CA TYR A 30 -4.97 13.57 7.91
C TYR A 30 -3.86 14.40 8.56
N THR A 31 -4.12 14.99 9.73
CA THR A 31 -3.23 16.00 10.34
C THR A 31 -3.05 15.81 11.83
N ASP A 32 -4.01 15.15 12.51
CA ASP A 32 -3.97 15.02 13.96
C ASP A 32 -3.15 13.82 14.42
N GLN A 33 -2.19 14.09 15.30
CA GLN A 33 -1.28 13.07 15.83
C GLN A 33 -1.95 12.10 16.82
N GLU A 34 -3.01 12.52 17.52
CA GLU A 34 -3.82 11.61 18.35
C GLU A 34 -4.60 10.64 17.47
N PHE A 35 -5.16 11.13 16.35
CA PHE A 35 -5.80 10.27 15.36
C PHE A 35 -4.81 9.30 14.72
N PHE A 36 -3.61 9.74 14.33
CA PHE A 36 -2.60 8.83 13.76
C PHE A 36 -2.23 7.68 14.71
N ARG A 37 -2.05 7.96 16.00
CA ARG A 37 -1.80 6.89 17.00
C ARG A 37 -2.96 5.91 17.09
N PHE A 38 -4.20 6.41 16.99
CA PHE A 38 -5.39 5.56 16.91
C PHE A 38 -5.42 4.73 15.62
N GLU A 39 -5.15 5.36 14.47
CA GLU A 39 -5.11 4.74 13.15
C GLU A 39 -4.08 3.62 13.07
N ARG A 40 -2.94 3.78 13.76
CA ARG A 40 -1.93 2.72 13.87
C ARG A 40 -2.48 1.43 14.48
N ASP A 41 -3.26 1.54 15.56
CA ASP A 41 -3.85 0.36 16.20
C ASP A 41 -5.08 -0.18 15.42
N ALA A 42 -5.80 0.70 14.73
CA ALA A 42 -6.99 0.36 13.97
C ALA A 42 -6.67 -0.33 12.63
N ILE A 43 -5.60 0.11 11.97
CA ILE A 43 -5.24 -0.24 10.60
C ILE A 43 -3.88 -0.94 10.56
N PHE A 44 -2.79 -0.22 10.82
CA PHE A 44 -1.45 -0.72 10.49
C PHE A 44 -1.06 -1.97 11.29
N HIS A 45 -1.49 -2.06 12.55
CA HIS A 45 -1.23 -3.23 13.39
C HIS A 45 -2.14 -4.44 13.10
N ARG A 46 -3.12 -4.32 12.21
CA ARG A 46 -4.18 -5.34 12.02
C ARG A 46 -4.44 -5.75 10.59
N GLU A 47 -4.13 -4.90 9.63
CA GLU A 47 -4.27 -5.20 8.21
C GLU A 47 -2.97 -5.69 7.61
N TRP A 48 -3.10 -6.35 6.46
CA TRP A 48 -1.97 -6.81 5.69
C TRP A 48 -1.29 -5.63 4.97
N LEU A 49 0.01 -5.48 5.20
CA LEU A 49 0.83 -4.39 4.70
C LEU A 49 1.78 -4.93 3.63
N CYS A 50 1.63 -4.49 2.39
CA CYS A 50 2.63 -4.73 1.36
C CYS A 50 3.92 -3.99 1.75
N VAL A 51 5.03 -4.71 1.75
CA VAL A 51 6.33 -4.18 2.19
C VAL A 51 7.42 -4.32 1.14
N GLY A 52 7.17 -5.08 0.09
CA GLY A 52 8.14 -5.26 -0.98
C GLY A 52 7.77 -6.38 -1.93
N ARG A 53 8.79 -6.89 -2.61
CA ARG A 53 8.65 -7.96 -3.60
C ARG A 53 9.61 -9.11 -3.35
N VAL A 54 9.17 -10.33 -3.70
CA VAL A 54 9.98 -11.55 -3.59
C VAL A 54 11.21 -11.50 -4.48
N GLU A 55 11.13 -10.82 -5.63
CA GLU A 55 12.25 -10.69 -6.57
C GLU A 55 13.38 -9.80 -6.01
N TRP A 56 13.19 -9.12 -4.88
CA TRP A 56 14.26 -8.39 -4.19
C TRP A 56 15.17 -9.30 -3.36
N LEU A 57 14.81 -10.58 -3.24
CA LEU A 57 15.43 -11.61 -2.41
C LEU A 57 15.74 -12.84 -3.27
N GLU A 58 16.80 -12.77 -4.09
CA GLU A 58 17.11 -13.81 -5.08
C GLU A 58 17.95 -14.94 -4.50
N LYS A 59 18.83 -14.64 -3.54
CA LYS A 59 19.83 -15.54 -3.00
C LYS A 59 19.62 -15.74 -1.49
N PRO A 60 19.86 -16.94 -0.97
CA PRO A 60 19.91 -17.15 0.48
C PRO A 60 20.80 -16.13 1.18
N GLY A 61 20.31 -15.55 2.26
CA GLY A 61 20.95 -14.45 2.98
C GLY A 61 20.52 -13.07 2.52
N ASP A 62 19.87 -12.92 1.36
CA ASP A 62 19.34 -11.63 0.93
C ASP A 62 18.31 -11.15 1.95
N TYR A 63 18.35 -9.86 2.24
CA TYR A 63 17.40 -9.19 3.11
C TYR A 63 17.16 -7.76 2.66
N PHE A 64 16.02 -7.20 3.07
CA PHE A 64 15.79 -5.77 3.10
C PHE A 64 15.07 -5.38 4.38
N THR A 65 15.22 -4.12 4.77
CA THR A 65 14.54 -3.51 5.91
C THR A 65 13.57 -2.45 5.44
N VAL A 66 12.49 -2.29 6.18
CA VAL A 66 11.47 -1.28 5.94
C VAL A 66 10.86 -0.87 7.27
N THR A 67 10.47 0.40 7.39
CA THR A 67 9.73 0.88 8.55
C THR A 67 8.33 1.23 8.11
N HIS A 68 7.32 0.68 8.78
CA HIS A 68 5.92 1.00 8.49
C HIS A 68 5.20 1.33 9.80
N ALA A 69 4.55 2.50 9.85
CA ALA A 69 3.86 3.00 11.02
C ALA A 69 4.70 2.98 12.32
N GLN A 70 5.99 3.34 12.18
CA GLN A 70 7.01 3.35 13.24
C GLN A 70 7.53 1.97 13.69
N GLU A 71 7.11 0.89 13.03
CA GLU A 71 7.61 -0.46 13.30
C GLU A 71 8.70 -0.85 12.29
N PRO A 72 9.96 -1.07 12.71
CA PRO A 72 11.05 -1.46 11.82
C PRO A 72 11.06 -2.98 11.62
N ILE A 73 11.05 -3.39 10.35
CA ILE A 73 10.85 -4.76 9.87
C ILE A 73 12.07 -5.22 9.08
N ILE A 74 12.43 -6.48 9.23
CA ILE A 74 13.37 -7.19 8.35
C ILE A 74 12.57 -8.24 7.58
N VAL A 75 12.77 -8.28 6.26
CA VAL A 75 12.35 -9.41 5.42
C VAL A 75 13.61 -10.06 4.86
N ALA A 76 13.76 -11.36 5.06
CA ALA A 76 14.95 -12.12 4.68
C ALA A 76 14.61 -13.46 4.02
N LEU A 77 15.47 -13.89 3.10
CA LEU A 77 15.47 -15.25 2.56
C LEU A 77 16.50 -16.08 3.32
N ASP A 78 16.06 -17.12 4.04
CA ASP A 78 16.96 -17.97 4.81
C ASP A 78 17.73 -18.97 3.92
N ARG A 79 18.55 -19.82 4.56
CA ARG A 79 19.42 -20.79 3.86
C ARG A 79 18.65 -21.96 3.27
N GLU A 80 17.47 -22.21 3.80
CA GLU A 80 16.51 -23.22 3.39
C GLU A 80 15.58 -22.69 2.28
N GLY A 81 15.74 -21.43 1.88
CA GLY A 81 14.95 -20.78 0.84
C GLY A 81 13.56 -20.36 1.30
N GLN A 82 13.33 -20.23 2.62
CA GLN A 82 12.09 -19.70 3.17
C GLN A 82 12.20 -18.19 3.40
N LEU A 83 11.14 -17.48 3.05
CA LEU A 83 11.00 -16.07 3.38
C LEU A 83 10.60 -15.93 4.85
N ASN A 84 11.19 -14.95 5.53
CA ASN A 84 10.92 -14.64 6.93
C ASN A 84 10.71 -13.13 7.10
N ALA A 85 9.65 -12.74 7.82
CA ALA A 85 9.45 -11.38 8.29
C ALA A 85 9.57 -11.33 9.82
N MET A 86 10.31 -10.36 10.34
CA MET A 86 10.57 -10.22 11.77
C MET A 86 10.82 -8.76 12.16
N SER A 87 10.70 -8.44 13.44
CA SER A 87 11.11 -7.13 13.96
C SER A 87 12.62 -6.94 13.80
N ALA A 88 13.04 -5.75 13.38
CA ALA A 88 14.44 -5.37 13.32
C ALA A 88 15.06 -5.06 14.70
N VAL A 89 14.27 -5.10 15.77
CA VAL A 89 14.64 -4.61 17.10
C VAL A 89 15.32 -5.71 17.93
N CYS A 90 16.59 -5.50 18.28
CA CYS A 90 17.32 -6.39 19.17
C CYS A 90 16.64 -6.49 20.54
N GLN A 91 16.39 -7.73 20.98
CA GLN A 91 15.72 -8.05 22.25
C GLN A 91 16.57 -7.75 23.50
N HIS A 92 17.81 -7.29 23.35
CA HIS A 92 18.64 -6.86 24.49
C HIS A 92 18.34 -5.42 24.91
N ARG A 93 18.62 -4.45 24.02
CA ARG A 93 18.49 -3.01 24.30
C ARG A 93 17.96 -2.22 23.10
N ALA A 94 17.07 -2.85 22.32
CA ALA A 94 16.31 -2.27 21.23
C ALA A 94 17.12 -1.65 20.06
N MET A 95 18.41 -1.96 19.94
CA MET A 95 19.21 -1.56 18.78
C MET A 95 18.68 -2.24 17.51
N LEU A 96 18.63 -1.53 16.40
CA LEU A 96 18.34 -2.15 15.10
C LEU A 96 19.47 -3.10 14.71
N VAL A 97 19.12 -4.33 14.33
CA VAL A 97 20.11 -5.37 13.98
C VAL A 97 20.50 -5.37 12.51
N ALA A 98 19.74 -4.67 11.67
CA ALA A 98 19.98 -4.49 10.25
C ALA A 98 19.39 -3.17 9.77
N GLU A 99 19.96 -2.62 8.70
CA GLU A 99 19.49 -1.43 8.00
C GLU A 99 19.67 -1.64 6.49
N GLY A 100 18.84 -0.96 5.69
CA GLY A 100 18.90 -0.98 4.23
C GLY A 100 18.60 -2.35 3.63
N ALA A 101 19.45 -2.81 2.72
CA ALA A 101 19.34 -4.13 2.11
C ALA A 101 20.73 -4.71 1.84
N GLY A 102 20.83 -6.03 1.77
CA GLY A 102 22.10 -6.70 1.53
C GLY A 102 21.97 -8.21 1.56
N ASN A 103 23.11 -8.88 1.66
CA ASN A 103 23.19 -10.32 1.87
C ASN A 103 23.95 -10.59 3.17
N ALA A 104 23.32 -11.30 4.11
CA ALA A 104 23.87 -11.57 5.44
C ALA A 104 23.87 -13.06 5.73
N ARG A 105 24.84 -13.50 6.54
CA ARG A 105 24.85 -14.87 7.09
C ARG A 105 24.04 -14.98 8.38
N ALA A 106 23.89 -13.88 9.10
CA ALA A 106 23.20 -13.71 10.37
C ALA A 106 23.09 -12.20 10.65
N PHE A 107 22.13 -11.79 11.48
CA PHE A 107 22.00 -10.40 11.93
C PHE A 107 22.77 -10.22 13.24
N VAL A 108 23.88 -9.47 13.20
CA VAL A 108 24.72 -9.21 14.36
C VAL A 108 24.41 -7.80 14.87
N CYS A 109 23.79 -7.73 16.05
CA CYS A 109 23.50 -6.45 16.70
C CYS A 109 24.79 -5.65 16.92
N PRO A 110 24.92 -4.44 16.37
CA PRO A 110 26.17 -3.67 16.41
C PRO A 110 26.53 -3.17 17.83
N TYR A 111 25.57 -3.24 18.78
CA TYR A 111 25.80 -2.73 20.12
C TYR A 111 26.57 -3.73 21.01
N HIS A 112 26.10 -4.97 21.09
CA HIS A 112 26.68 -5.98 22.00
C HIS A 112 26.88 -7.35 21.33
N HIS A 113 26.78 -7.42 20.01
CA HIS A 113 26.97 -8.64 19.21
C HIS A 113 26.04 -9.80 19.59
N TRP A 114 24.82 -9.49 20.06
CA TRP A 114 23.75 -10.49 20.01
C TRP A 114 23.50 -10.84 18.55
N THR A 115 23.57 -12.13 18.24
CA THR A 115 23.57 -12.64 16.87
C THR A 115 22.31 -13.46 16.67
N TYR A 116 21.52 -13.07 15.67
CA TYR A 116 20.28 -13.73 15.28
C TYR A 116 20.48 -14.43 13.93
N ASP A 117 19.90 -15.61 13.75
CA ASP A 117 19.86 -16.26 12.43
C ASP A 117 18.92 -15.49 11.48
N LEU A 118 18.86 -15.91 10.21
CA LEU A 118 18.02 -15.27 9.19
C LEU A 118 16.52 -15.51 9.40
N ASP A 119 16.16 -16.45 10.27
CA ASP A 119 14.81 -16.64 10.78
C ASP A 119 14.57 -15.84 12.07
N GLY A 120 15.56 -15.10 12.59
CA GLY A 120 15.43 -14.31 13.81
C GLY A 120 15.67 -15.08 15.11
N ALA A 121 15.94 -16.39 15.08
CA ALA A 121 16.33 -17.14 16.27
C ALA A 121 17.62 -16.57 16.87
N LEU A 122 17.64 -16.31 18.18
CA LEU A 122 18.86 -15.84 18.85
C LEU A 122 19.87 -17.01 18.91
N ILE A 123 20.97 -16.92 18.15
CA ILE A 123 22.00 -17.97 18.09
C ILE A 123 23.26 -17.65 18.90
N GLY A 124 23.49 -16.39 19.26
CA GLY A 124 24.62 -15.98 20.10
C GLY A 124 24.31 -14.78 20.97
N ALA A 125 24.67 -14.86 22.26
CA ALA A 125 24.52 -13.76 23.21
C ALA A 125 25.76 -13.72 24.13
N PRO A 126 26.80 -12.92 23.78
CA PRO A 126 28.05 -12.88 24.53
C PRO A 126 27.85 -12.60 26.02
N ALA A 127 28.63 -13.29 26.87
CA ALA A 127 28.66 -13.17 28.33
C ALA A 127 27.33 -13.48 29.09
N MET A 128 26.25 -13.86 28.41
CA MET A 128 24.98 -14.20 29.06
C MET A 128 25.00 -15.54 29.81
N ASN A 129 26.06 -16.34 29.66
CA ASN A 129 26.23 -17.65 30.30
C ASN A 129 26.35 -17.61 31.84
N ARG A 130 26.52 -16.41 32.43
CA ARG A 130 26.53 -16.20 33.89
C ARG A 130 25.29 -15.44 34.37
N THR A 131 24.37 -15.09 33.48
CA THR A 131 23.11 -14.43 33.82
C THR A 131 22.11 -15.49 34.28
N CYS A 132 21.55 -15.31 35.48
CA CYS A 132 20.54 -16.23 36.00
C CYS A 132 19.30 -16.23 35.09
N ASP A 133 18.70 -17.41 34.90
CA ASP A 133 17.41 -17.60 34.24
C ASP A 133 17.30 -16.99 32.82
N PHE A 134 18.42 -16.84 32.11
CA PHE A 134 18.41 -16.32 30.74
C PHE A 134 17.88 -17.38 29.76
N ASP A 135 16.65 -17.17 29.29
CA ASP A 135 16.08 -17.94 28.19
C ASP A 135 16.50 -17.36 26.84
N LYS A 136 17.48 -18.03 26.22
CA LYS A 136 17.96 -17.67 24.88
C LYS A 136 16.88 -17.83 23.81
N ALA A 137 16.01 -18.84 23.91
CA ALA A 137 14.98 -19.08 22.90
C ALA A 137 13.89 -17.99 22.95
N GLY A 138 13.47 -17.61 24.16
CA GLY A 138 12.52 -16.52 24.42
C GLY A 138 13.03 -15.12 24.05
N ALA A 139 14.31 -14.97 23.69
CA ALA A 139 14.91 -13.70 23.30
C ALA A 139 15.21 -13.59 21.78
N SER A 140 14.52 -14.41 20.96
CA SER A 140 14.54 -14.35 19.49
C SER A 140 13.81 -13.10 18.97
N LEU A 141 14.14 -12.65 17.76
CA LEU A 141 13.40 -11.54 17.13
C LEU A 141 11.91 -11.94 16.96
N PRO A 142 10.97 -11.09 17.37
CA PRO A 142 9.55 -11.34 17.15
C PRO A 142 9.25 -11.59 15.68
N LYS A 143 8.61 -12.73 15.39
CA LYS A 143 8.12 -13.07 14.06
C LYS A 143 6.90 -12.23 13.71
N ILE A 144 6.83 -11.79 12.47
CA ILE A 144 5.68 -11.05 11.92
C ILE A 144 5.01 -11.97 10.89
N ARG A 145 3.68 -12.03 10.88
CA ARG A 145 2.96 -12.84 9.90
C ARG A 145 3.30 -12.35 8.50
N MET A 146 3.35 -13.27 7.54
CA MET A 146 3.71 -12.93 6.18
C MET A 146 2.98 -13.83 5.18
N GLU A 147 2.52 -13.24 4.08
CA GLU A 147 1.94 -13.92 2.91
C GLU A 147 2.46 -13.25 1.64
N THR A 148 2.36 -13.95 0.51
CA THR A 148 2.74 -13.40 -0.81
C THR A 148 1.57 -13.43 -1.78
N TRP A 149 1.43 -12.41 -2.59
CA TRP A 149 0.43 -12.34 -3.67
C TRP A 149 1.07 -11.78 -4.94
N HIS A 150 1.13 -12.57 -6.03
CA HIS A 150 1.79 -12.21 -7.29
C HIS A 150 3.20 -11.59 -7.13
N GLY A 151 3.98 -12.14 -6.21
CA GLY A 151 5.32 -11.68 -5.88
C GLY A 151 5.39 -10.45 -4.95
N PHE A 152 4.26 -9.82 -4.60
CA PHE A 152 4.21 -8.83 -3.52
C PHE A 152 4.24 -9.52 -2.17
N ILE A 153 5.09 -9.03 -1.26
CA ILE A 153 5.22 -9.52 0.11
C ILE A 153 4.34 -8.67 1.01
N PHE A 154 3.44 -9.32 1.75
CA PHE A 154 2.58 -8.71 2.74
C PHE A 154 2.96 -9.18 4.14
N VAL A 155 2.90 -8.28 5.12
CA VAL A 155 3.10 -8.58 6.53
C VAL A 155 1.91 -8.15 7.38
N ASN A 156 1.71 -8.78 8.53
CA ASN A 156 0.69 -8.38 9.50
C ASN A 156 1.20 -8.55 10.93
N PHE A 157 1.02 -7.52 11.76
CA PHE A 157 1.46 -7.51 13.15
C PHE A 157 0.50 -8.24 14.09
N ASP A 158 -0.75 -8.47 13.69
CA ASP A 158 -1.71 -9.26 14.46
C ASP A 158 -1.43 -10.76 14.26
N PRO A 159 -0.98 -11.49 15.30
CA PRO A 159 -0.69 -12.92 15.19
C PRO A 159 -1.94 -13.76 14.84
N GLU A 160 -3.13 -13.23 15.12
CA GLU A 160 -4.42 -13.86 14.86
C GLU A 160 -5.09 -13.33 13.57
N ALA A 161 -4.35 -12.59 12.73
CA ALA A 161 -4.88 -12.10 11.47
C ALA A 161 -5.41 -13.23 10.59
N LEU A 162 -6.61 -13.02 10.04
CA LEU A 162 -7.16 -13.89 9.01
C LEU A 162 -6.24 -13.92 7.79
N PRO A 163 -6.11 -15.07 7.10
CA PRO A 163 -5.28 -15.18 5.91
C PRO A 163 -5.64 -14.15 4.84
N LEU A 164 -4.63 -13.62 4.14
CA LEU A 164 -4.82 -12.61 3.10
C LEU A 164 -5.47 -13.22 1.85
N THR A 165 -4.95 -14.38 1.40
CA THR A 165 -5.31 -14.97 0.10
C THR A 165 -6.82 -15.11 -0.14
N PRO A 166 -7.64 -15.64 0.79
CA PRO A 166 -9.09 -15.73 0.58
C PRO A 166 -9.78 -14.37 0.40
N ARG A 167 -9.26 -13.33 1.06
CA ARG A 167 -9.79 -11.95 0.97
C ARG A 167 -9.41 -11.27 -0.35
N LEU A 168 -8.53 -11.85 -1.16
CA LEU A 168 -8.14 -11.30 -2.46
C LEU A 168 -8.95 -11.87 -3.62
N ALA A 169 -9.89 -12.80 -3.40
CA ALA A 169 -10.61 -13.48 -4.49
C ALA A 169 -11.30 -12.53 -5.49
N GLY A 170 -11.93 -11.45 -5.00
CA GLY A 170 -12.56 -10.44 -5.87
C GLY A 170 -11.56 -9.64 -6.71
N ILE A 171 -10.34 -9.43 -6.20
CA ILE A 171 -9.25 -8.76 -6.91
C ILE A 171 -8.60 -9.73 -7.90
N GLU A 172 -8.37 -10.98 -7.48
CA GLU A 172 -7.77 -12.03 -8.31
C GLU A 172 -8.55 -12.22 -9.62
N ALA A 173 -9.88 -12.19 -9.55
CA ALA A 173 -10.75 -12.32 -10.70
C ALA A 173 -10.52 -11.23 -11.78
N VAL A 174 -10.19 -10.00 -11.38
CA VAL A 174 -9.99 -8.89 -12.33
C VAL A 174 -8.56 -8.76 -12.83
N VAL A 175 -7.57 -9.31 -12.10
CA VAL A 175 -6.15 -9.26 -12.49
C VAL A 175 -5.64 -10.51 -13.20
N ALA A 176 -6.43 -11.59 -13.25
CA ALA A 176 -6.00 -12.91 -13.73
C ALA A 176 -5.33 -12.89 -15.13
N ASN A 177 -5.81 -12.05 -16.04
CA ASN A 177 -5.31 -11.97 -17.42
C ASN A 177 -4.04 -11.09 -17.57
N TYR A 178 -3.62 -10.37 -16.54
CA TYR A 178 -2.42 -9.53 -16.55
C TYR A 178 -1.16 -10.26 -16.08
N GLU A 179 -1.28 -11.53 -15.67
CA GLU A 179 -0.15 -12.44 -15.41
C GLU A 179 0.93 -11.89 -14.46
N PHE A 180 0.53 -11.16 -13.41
CA PHE A 180 1.43 -10.47 -12.48
C PHE A 180 2.53 -11.36 -11.89
N ALA A 181 2.24 -12.63 -11.58
CA ALA A 181 3.24 -13.58 -11.05
C ALA A 181 4.43 -13.80 -12.00
N GLY A 182 4.21 -13.70 -13.31
CA GLY A 182 5.24 -13.79 -14.33
C GLY A 182 5.94 -12.47 -14.61
N ALA A 183 5.32 -11.34 -14.29
CA ALA A 183 5.83 -10.02 -14.63
C ALA A 183 7.11 -9.66 -13.85
N ARG A 184 8.03 -8.94 -14.48
CA ARG A 184 9.34 -8.58 -13.93
C ARG A 184 9.66 -7.11 -14.17
N GLY A 185 10.49 -6.54 -13.31
CA GLY A 185 10.99 -5.19 -13.47
C GLY A 185 12.20 -4.92 -12.59
N PRO A 186 12.89 -3.80 -12.81
CA PRO A 186 14.04 -3.43 -12.00
C PRO A 186 13.61 -3.19 -10.54
N ARG A 187 14.51 -3.51 -9.60
CA ARG A 187 14.34 -3.13 -8.20
C ARG A 187 14.39 -1.60 -8.09
N PRO A 188 13.37 -0.96 -7.49
CA PRO A 188 13.40 0.48 -7.25
C PRO A 188 14.51 0.89 -6.28
N ASP A 189 14.92 2.15 -6.36
CA ASP A 189 15.77 2.79 -5.36
C ASP A 189 15.07 2.89 -3.99
N ALA A 190 15.83 3.31 -2.97
CA ALA A 190 15.28 3.55 -1.64
C ALA A 190 14.10 4.55 -1.72
N PRO A 191 12.98 4.27 -1.02
CA PRO A 191 11.78 5.10 -1.15
C PRO A 191 12.02 6.49 -0.56
N PRO A 192 11.78 7.58 -1.31
CA PRO A 192 11.80 8.93 -0.76
C PRO A 192 10.60 9.14 0.18
N SER A 193 10.78 10.00 1.18
CA SER A 193 9.72 10.49 2.07
C SER A 193 9.02 11.71 1.46
N TYR A 194 7.70 11.76 1.63
CA TYR A 194 6.80 12.76 1.09
C TYR A 194 6.01 13.45 2.21
N PRO A 195 5.93 14.79 2.22
CA PRO A 195 5.29 15.56 3.29
C PRO A 195 3.76 15.67 3.10
N TRP A 196 3.11 14.52 2.95
CA TRP A 196 1.66 14.40 3.04
C TRP A 196 1.21 13.04 3.59
N ASN A 197 0.02 13.03 4.18
CA ASN A 197 -0.60 11.84 4.74
C ASN A 197 -0.78 10.75 3.66
N TRP A 198 -0.56 9.49 4.05
CA TRP A 198 -0.68 8.35 3.15
C TRP A 198 -2.06 8.22 2.47
N LYS A 199 -3.14 8.66 3.12
CA LYS A 199 -4.49 8.66 2.53
C LYS A 199 -4.60 9.62 1.36
N VAL A 200 -3.93 10.78 1.42
CA VAL A 200 -3.91 11.74 0.30
C VAL A 200 -3.32 11.08 -0.95
N MET A 201 -2.25 10.29 -0.81
CA MET A 201 -1.67 9.53 -1.92
C MET A 201 -2.64 8.45 -2.47
N PHE A 202 -3.31 7.70 -1.60
CA PHE A 202 -4.33 6.71 -2.03
C PHE A 202 -5.51 7.36 -2.73
N GLU A 203 -5.98 8.50 -2.21
CA GLU A 203 -7.08 9.27 -2.77
C GLU A 203 -6.68 9.81 -4.15
N ASN A 204 -5.53 10.51 -4.25
CA ASN A 204 -5.08 11.11 -5.50
C ASN A 204 -4.82 10.05 -6.57
N ASN A 205 -4.02 9.02 -6.30
CA ASN A 205 -3.67 8.02 -7.31
C ASN A 205 -4.90 7.29 -7.90
N ASN A 206 -5.98 7.20 -7.14
CA ASN A 206 -7.17 6.49 -7.54
C ASN A 206 -8.34 7.40 -7.95
N ASP A 207 -8.11 8.70 -8.01
CA ASP A 207 -9.13 9.66 -8.42
C ASP A 207 -9.21 9.77 -9.95
N GLY A 208 -10.33 9.36 -10.51
CA GLY A 208 -10.60 9.56 -11.93
C GLY A 208 -10.92 11.01 -12.27
N TYR A 209 -11.37 11.83 -11.31
CA TYR A 209 -11.93 13.16 -11.54
C TYR A 209 -10.89 14.24 -11.81
N HIS A 210 -9.82 14.34 -11.00
CA HIS A 210 -8.76 15.32 -11.27
C HIS A 210 -8.04 15.03 -12.59
N ALA A 211 -7.96 13.77 -13.01
CA ALA A 211 -7.08 13.33 -14.08
C ALA A 211 -7.28 14.10 -15.40
N ASN A 212 -8.54 14.33 -15.82
CA ASN A 212 -8.86 15.10 -17.03
C ASN A 212 -8.53 16.61 -16.94
N ARG A 213 -8.32 17.15 -15.73
CA ARG A 213 -8.13 18.58 -15.49
C ARG A 213 -6.70 18.89 -15.14
N LEU A 214 -6.13 18.14 -14.20
CA LEU A 214 -4.76 18.27 -13.74
C LEU A 214 -3.79 17.83 -14.84
N HIS A 215 -4.00 16.63 -15.40
CA HIS A 215 -3.16 16.05 -16.45
C HIS A 215 -3.65 16.37 -17.86
N ALA A 216 -4.44 17.44 -18.01
CA ALA A 216 -5.02 17.84 -19.29
C ALA A 216 -3.92 17.95 -20.35
N GLY A 217 -4.06 17.16 -21.42
CA GLY A 217 -3.04 17.06 -22.46
C GLY A 217 -2.87 15.65 -23.01
N PRO A 218 -2.02 15.53 -24.04
CA PRO A 218 -1.93 14.31 -24.84
C PRO A 218 -1.48 13.09 -24.03
N LEU A 219 -0.78 13.24 -22.91
CA LEU A 219 -0.31 12.10 -22.12
C LEU A 219 -1.44 11.40 -21.36
N HIS A 220 -2.55 12.08 -21.06
CA HIS A 220 -3.62 11.53 -20.24
C HIS A 220 -5.02 11.59 -20.89
N ASP A 221 -5.27 12.48 -21.85
CA ASP A 221 -6.59 12.66 -22.49
C ASP A 221 -7.14 11.37 -23.17
N ILE A 222 -6.30 10.36 -23.39
CA ILE A 222 -6.67 9.04 -23.91
C ILE A 222 -7.45 8.16 -22.91
N VAL A 223 -7.49 8.55 -21.63
CA VAL A 223 -8.17 7.83 -20.53
C VAL A 223 -9.19 8.78 -19.87
N PRO A 224 -10.29 9.14 -20.55
CA PRO A 224 -11.18 10.19 -20.06
C PRO A 224 -11.90 9.76 -18.78
N SER A 225 -11.94 10.66 -17.79
CA SER A 225 -12.65 10.46 -16.51
C SER A 225 -14.11 10.04 -16.66
N ALA A 226 -14.77 10.41 -17.77
CA ALA A 226 -16.18 10.10 -18.01
C ALA A 226 -16.43 8.59 -18.26
N LEU A 227 -15.38 7.83 -18.54
CA LEU A 227 -15.42 6.38 -18.74
C LEU A 227 -14.98 5.61 -17.49
N ALA A 228 -14.87 6.28 -16.34
CA ALA A 228 -14.59 5.63 -15.07
C ALA A 228 -15.80 4.82 -14.58
N SER A 229 -15.55 3.64 -14.02
CA SER A 229 -16.56 2.83 -13.33
C SER A 229 -15.99 2.22 -12.04
N PHE A 230 -16.87 1.99 -11.06
CA PHE A 230 -16.51 1.60 -9.70
C PHE A 230 -17.30 0.35 -9.28
N PRO A 231 -16.91 -0.85 -9.73
CA PRO A 231 -17.60 -2.08 -9.34
C PRO A 231 -17.53 -2.31 -7.83
N GLU A 232 -18.66 -2.69 -7.23
CA GLU A 232 -18.71 -3.04 -5.80
C GLU A 232 -18.25 -4.48 -5.58
N LEU A 233 -17.44 -4.69 -4.54
CA LEU A 233 -16.92 -5.99 -4.15
C LEU A 233 -17.51 -6.41 -2.80
N PRO A 234 -17.47 -7.72 -2.49
CA PRO A 234 -17.84 -8.20 -1.17
C PRO A 234 -17.04 -7.44 -0.07
N PRO A 235 -17.69 -7.01 1.01
CA PRO A 235 -17.08 -6.16 2.04
C PRO A 235 -15.83 -6.76 2.72
N GLU A 236 -15.71 -8.07 2.75
CA GLU A 236 -14.57 -8.80 3.31
C GLU A 236 -13.32 -8.78 2.40
N THR A 237 -13.48 -8.31 1.15
CA THR A 237 -12.39 -8.19 0.19
C THR A 237 -11.31 -7.25 0.74
N ALA A 238 -10.05 -7.66 0.66
CA ALA A 238 -8.89 -6.89 1.14
C ALA A 238 -8.50 -5.72 0.20
N GLY A 239 -9.44 -5.26 -0.63
CA GLY A 239 -9.17 -4.23 -1.62
C GLY A 239 -10.38 -3.83 -2.44
N TYR A 240 -10.14 -2.89 -3.33
CA TYR A 240 -11.11 -2.35 -4.27
C TYR A 240 -10.40 -1.96 -5.57
N TYR A 241 -11.16 -1.76 -6.64
CA TYR A 241 -10.60 -1.31 -7.91
C TYR A 241 -11.56 -0.40 -8.65
N ARG A 242 -11.00 0.41 -9.54
CA ARG A 242 -11.78 1.12 -10.55
C ARG A 242 -11.30 0.73 -11.94
N LEU A 243 -12.24 0.81 -12.88
CA LEU A 243 -11.95 0.69 -14.30
C LEU A 243 -11.99 2.07 -14.91
N ASN A 244 -11.14 2.33 -15.89
CA ASN A 244 -11.26 3.53 -16.71
C ASN A 244 -11.18 3.14 -18.17
N GLY A 245 -12.26 3.33 -18.92
CA GLY A 245 -12.23 3.14 -20.36
C GLY A 245 -11.19 4.07 -21.01
N SER A 246 -10.63 3.60 -22.12
CA SER A 246 -9.68 4.34 -22.95
C SER A 246 -10.25 4.57 -24.35
N LEU A 247 -9.71 5.56 -25.07
CA LEU A 247 -10.20 5.93 -26.40
C LEU A 247 -9.81 4.93 -27.50
N HIS A 248 -8.86 4.05 -27.23
CA HIS A 248 -8.43 2.99 -28.15
C HIS A 248 -7.73 1.87 -27.38
N ALA A 249 -7.64 0.70 -28.00
CA ALA A 249 -6.92 -0.43 -27.42
C ALA A 249 -5.45 -0.10 -27.11
N ASP A 250 -4.95 -0.72 -26.05
CA ASP A 250 -3.58 -0.68 -25.54
C ASP A 250 -3.11 0.75 -25.24
N ALA A 251 -4.00 1.61 -24.74
CA ALA A 251 -3.64 2.94 -24.29
C ALA A 251 -2.60 2.89 -23.16
N SER A 252 -1.60 3.79 -23.21
CA SER A 252 -0.51 3.85 -22.24
C SER A 252 0.00 5.28 -22.07
N PHE A 253 0.45 5.62 -20.87
CA PHE A 253 0.89 6.97 -20.47
C PHE A 253 2.29 7.32 -20.99
N ASN A 254 2.47 7.28 -22.31
CA ASN A 254 3.74 7.64 -22.96
C ASN A 254 3.52 8.48 -24.21
N ALA A 255 4.60 8.99 -24.81
CA ALA A 255 4.54 9.88 -25.97
C ALA A 255 3.82 9.29 -27.20
N THR A 256 3.75 7.96 -27.33
CA THR A 256 3.03 7.28 -28.42
C THR A 256 1.56 7.04 -28.11
N GLN A 257 1.15 7.27 -26.86
CA GLN A 257 -0.15 6.96 -26.28
C GLN A 257 -0.54 5.48 -26.34
N LYS A 258 0.35 4.59 -26.80
CA LYS A 258 0.10 3.16 -27.00
C LYS A 258 1.11 2.31 -26.24
N ALA A 259 0.77 1.05 -26.00
CA ALA A 259 1.69 0.04 -25.52
C ALA A 259 2.96 0.02 -26.38
N VAL A 260 4.11 0.03 -25.70
CA VAL A 260 5.44 -0.02 -26.32
C VAL A 260 6.20 -1.28 -25.95
N PHE A 261 5.73 -2.00 -24.93
CA PHE A 261 6.18 -3.32 -24.54
C PHE A 261 5.17 -4.40 -24.99
N PRO A 262 5.53 -5.70 -24.92
CA PRO A 262 4.58 -6.77 -25.20
C PRO A 262 3.34 -6.65 -24.31
N VAL A 263 2.18 -6.61 -24.96
CA VAL A 263 0.87 -6.69 -24.29
C VAL A 263 0.73 -8.05 -23.62
N PHE A 264 0.18 -8.10 -22.41
CA PHE A 264 -0.07 -9.36 -21.72
C PHE A 264 -0.98 -10.26 -22.57
N PRO A 265 -0.57 -11.51 -22.87
CA PRO A 265 -1.15 -12.30 -23.97
C PRO A 265 -2.58 -12.79 -23.70
N LYS A 266 -3.05 -12.77 -22.44
CA LYS A 266 -4.38 -13.24 -22.05
C LYS A 266 -5.43 -12.13 -21.98
N LEU A 267 -5.07 -10.87 -22.22
CA LEU A 267 -6.03 -9.77 -22.13
C LEU A 267 -7.10 -9.91 -23.21
N THR A 268 -8.34 -9.78 -22.78
CA THR A 268 -9.53 -9.68 -23.63
C THR A 268 -9.56 -8.34 -24.38
N GLU A 269 -10.43 -8.24 -25.40
CA GLU A 269 -10.65 -6.98 -26.11
C GLU A 269 -11.12 -5.87 -25.17
N GLU A 270 -12.00 -6.19 -24.21
CA GLU A 270 -12.47 -5.22 -23.21
C GLU A 270 -11.32 -4.74 -22.31
N GLU A 271 -10.49 -5.66 -21.80
CA GLU A 271 -9.32 -5.34 -20.98
C GLU A 271 -8.31 -4.46 -21.72
N ARG A 272 -8.10 -4.69 -23.02
CA ARG A 272 -7.21 -3.87 -23.83
C ARG A 272 -7.76 -2.46 -24.07
N ASN A 273 -9.06 -2.22 -23.93
CA ASN A 273 -9.68 -0.90 -24.08
C ASN A 273 -9.92 -0.18 -22.74
N ARG A 274 -9.27 -0.61 -21.65
CA ARG A 274 -9.34 0.06 -20.35
C ARG A 274 -8.00 0.09 -19.64
N LEU A 275 -7.89 0.98 -18.67
CA LEU A 275 -6.91 0.89 -17.59
C LEU A 275 -7.60 0.34 -16.34
N LEU A 276 -6.83 -0.36 -15.52
CA LEU A 276 -7.28 -0.92 -14.26
C LEU A 276 -6.46 -0.30 -13.12
N PHE A 277 -7.14 0.17 -12.08
CA PHE A 277 -6.50 0.71 -10.89
C PHE A 277 -6.91 -0.17 -9.70
N VAL A 278 -5.97 -0.90 -9.12
CA VAL A 278 -6.21 -1.83 -8.00
C VAL A 278 -5.60 -1.26 -6.73
N ASN A 279 -6.37 -1.26 -5.65
CA ASN A 279 -5.92 -0.74 -4.36
C ASN A 279 -6.12 -1.81 -3.28
N LEU A 280 -5.02 -2.20 -2.64
CA LEU A 280 -4.98 -3.05 -1.45
C LEU A 280 -4.52 -2.16 -0.27
N PRO A 281 -5.45 -1.38 0.32
CA PRO A 281 -5.12 -0.50 1.42
C PRO A 281 -4.62 -1.29 2.65
N PRO A 282 -3.73 -0.69 3.45
CA PRO A 282 -3.31 0.71 3.38
C PRO A 282 -2.01 0.95 2.59
N SER A 283 -1.51 -0.02 1.82
CA SER A 283 -0.09 -0.04 1.47
C SER A 283 0.25 -0.33 0.01
N LEU A 284 -0.65 -0.92 -0.79
CA LEU A 284 -0.37 -1.16 -2.21
C LEU A 284 -1.42 -0.52 -3.12
N SER A 285 -0.93 0.21 -4.12
CA SER A 285 -1.73 0.72 -5.23
C SER A 285 -1.08 0.34 -6.56
N LEU A 286 -1.88 -0.10 -7.52
CA LEU A 286 -1.44 -0.56 -8.83
C LEU A 286 -2.16 0.22 -9.92
N VAL A 287 -1.40 0.73 -10.89
CA VAL A 287 -1.89 1.28 -12.16
C VAL A 287 -1.53 0.28 -13.25
N VAL A 288 -2.54 -0.32 -13.84
CA VAL A 288 -2.41 -1.49 -14.70
C VAL A 288 -2.83 -1.10 -16.11
N MET A 289 -1.87 -1.15 -17.04
CA MET A 289 -2.04 -0.97 -18.47
C MET A 289 -1.88 -2.33 -19.17
N ALA A 290 -2.10 -2.37 -20.48
CA ALA A 290 -2.06 -3.60 -21.26
C ALA A 290 -0.65 -4.25 -21.35
N ASP A 291 0.42 -3.46 -21.24
CA ASP A 291 1.81 -3.90 -21.38
C ASP A 291 2.68 -3.67 -20.13
N MET A 292 2.11 -3.03 -19.10
CA MET A 292 2.85 -2.54 -17.95
C MET A 292 1.97 -2.43 -16.70
N VAL A 293 2.56 -2.74 -15.55
CA VAL A 293 2.00 -2.48 -14.22
C VAL A 293 2.90 -1.52 -13.49
N ILE A 294 2.40 -0.35 -13.11
CA ILE A 294 3.08 0.52 -12.15
C ILE A 294 2.55 0.17 -10.76
N TYR A 295 3.45 -0.07 -9.82
CA TYR A 295 3.08 -0.33 -8.42
C TYR A 295 3.65 0.75 -7.52
N MET A 296 2.89 1.10 -6.49
CA MET A 296 3.26 2.00 -5.41
C MET A 296 3.06 1.28 -4.09
N ILE A 297 4.14 1.11 -3.33
CA ILE A 297 4.12 0.55 -1.98
C ILE A 297 4.34 1.69 -1.00
N LEU A 298 3.32 2.02 -0.22
CA LEU A 298 3.36 3.09 0.77
C LEU A 298 3.87 2.57 2.12
N HIS A 299 4.77 3.35 2.71
CA HIS A 299 5.37 3.12 4.03
C HIS A 299 5.01 4.31 4.93
N VAL A 300 4.04 4.13 5.80
CA VAL A 300 3.52 5.24 6.62
C VAL A 300 4.54 5.65 7.69
N GLU A 301 4.83 6.95 7.81
CA GLU A 301 5.82 7.46 8.76
C GLU A 301 5.12 8.12 9.97
N ASP A 302 4.23 9.07 9.69
CA ASP A 302 3.42 9.76 10.71
C ASP A 302 2.09 10.30 10.13
N ALA A 303 1.40 11.15 10.90
CA ALA A 303 0.13 11.75 10.50
C ALA A 303 0.22 12.57 9.20
N GLU A 304 1.39 13.07 8.81
CA GLU A 304 1.55 14.00 7.70
C GLU A 304 2.68 13.59 6.73
N HIS A 305 3.29 12.42 6.93
CA HIS A 305 4.38 11.92 6.08
C HIS A 305 4.22 10.43 5.76
N HIS A 306 4.64 10.07 4.55
CA HIS A 306 4.81 8.69 4.15
C HIS A 306 6.01 8.59 3.20
N ALA A 307 6.70 7.45 3.20
CA ALA A 307 7.62 7.09 2.13
C ALA A 307 6.90 6.20 1.10
N MET A 308 7.35 6.20 -0.15
CA MET A 308 6.71 5.39 -1.18
C MET A 308 7.75 4.76 -2.12
N THR A 309 7.62 3.45 -2.33
CA THR A 309 8.38 2.72 -3.34
C THR A 309 7.56 2.64 -4.62
N THR A 310 8.05 3.22 -5.71
CA THR A 310 7.40 3.12 -7.02
C THR A 310 8.22 2.24 -7.96
N GLY A 311 7.58 1.27 -8.59
CA GLY A 311 8.25 0.42 -9.57
C GLY A 311 7.32 -0.01 -10.69
N ILE A 312 7.92 -0.70 -11.65
CA ILE A 312 7.27 -1.13 -12.89
C ILE A 312 7.41 -2.65 -13.00
N LEU A 313 6.38 -3.34 -13.48
CA LEU A 313 6.42 -4.73 -13.91
C LEU A 313 5.99 -4.82 -15.36
N LEU A 314 6.69 -5.67 -16.11
CA LEU A 314 6.50 -5.90 -17.54
C LEU A 314 6.43 -7.39 -17.81
N HIS A 315 5.90 -7.76 -18.98
CA HIS A 315 6.07 -9.12 -19.49
C HIS A 315 7.56 -9.50 -19.54
N PRO A 316 7.97 -10.74 -19.17
CA PRO A 316 9.38 -11.16 -19.16
C PRO A 316 10.15 -10.92 -20.45
N GLU A 317 9.47 -11.03 -21.59
CA GLU A 317 10.07 -10.83 -22.91
C GLU A 317 10.39 -9.36 -23.21
N ALA A 318 9.86 -8.40 -22.43
CA ALA A 318 10.12 -6.98 -22.65
C ALA A 318 11.62 -6.65 -22.62
N GLN A 319 12.38 -7.28 -21.72
CA GLN A 319 13.83 -7.07 -21.58
C GLN A 319 14.64 -7.62 -22.77
N ALA A 320 14.06 -8.50 -23.60
CA ALA A 320 14.72 -9.03 -24.79
C ALA A 320 14.68 -8.04 -25.97
N ASP A 321 13.90 -6.96 -25.88
CA ASP A 321 13.82 -5.92 -26.91
C ASP A 321 15.12 -5.10 -26.98
N PRO A 322 15.81 -5.03 -28.14
CA PRO A 322 17.01 -4.20 -28.29
C PRO A 322 16.81 -2.70 -27.99
N LEU A 323 15.57 -2.22 -28.02
CA LEU A 323 15.18 -0.85 -27.70
C LEU A 323 14.63 -0.69 -26.27
N PHE A 324 14.70 -1.72 -25.42
CA PHE A 324 14.13 -1.72 -24.06
C PHE A 324 14.48 -0.45 -23.27
N GLU A 325 15.77 -0.13 -23.15
CA GLU A 325 16.25 1.05 -22.40
C GLU A 325 15.78 2.39 -23.00
N HIS A 326 15.59 2.45 -24.31
CA HIS A 326 15.05 3.63 -24.97
C HIS A 326 13.56 3.79 -24.69
N LYS A 327 12.79 2.71 -24.82
CA LYS A 327 11.35 2.68 -24.52
C LYS A 327 11.06 2.97 -23.05
N MET A 328 11.87 2.42 -22.15
CA MET A 328 11.75 2.63 -20.71
C MET A 328 11.97 4.11 -20.37
N ARG A 329 13.06 4.72 -20.84
CA ARG A 329 13.30 6.16 -20.63
C ARG A 329 12.19 7.04 -21.17
N MET A 330 11.73 6.79 -22.41
CA MET A 330 10.62 7.55 -22.98
C MET A 330 9.34 7.45 -22.15
N ASN A 331 9.03 6.25 -21.63
CA ASN A 331 7.87 6.04 -20.78
C ASN A 331 8.05 6.77 -19.44
N MET A 332 9.20 6.60 -18.79
CA MET A 332 9.52 7.28 -17.52
C MET A 332 9.50 8.81 -17.64
N ASP A 333 10.04 9.38 -18.73
CA ASP A 333 10.04 10.83 -18.95
C ASP A 333 8.60 11.39 -19.08
N ALA A 334 7.73 10.68 -19.80
CA ALA A 334 6.33 11.06 -19.95
C ALA A 334 5.55 10.93 -18.63
N VAL A 335 5.71 9.80 -17.93
CA VAL A 335 5.06 9.55 -16.64
C VAL A 335 5.57 10.52 -15.57
N ALA A 336 6.84 10.93 -15.61
CA ALA A 336 7.40 11.90 -14.67
C ALA A 336 6.70 13.26 -14.74
N GLU A 337 6.20 13.68 -15.90
CA GLU A 337 5.42 14.92 -16.04
C GLU A 337 4.08 14.83 -15.29
N ILE A 338 3.39 13.70 -15.41
CA ILE A 338 2.14 13.41 -14.70
C ILE A 338 2.39 13.36 -13.19
N ILE A 339 3.38 12.58 -12.76
CA ILE A 339 3.75 12.43 -11.34
C ILE A 339 4.13 13.78 -10.72
N ALA A 340 4.86 14.65 -11.44
CA ALA A 340 5.24 15.94 -10.92
C ALA A 340 4.02 16.84 -10.61
N GLN A 341 2.94 16.71 -11.38
CA GLN A 341 1.68 17.41 -11.13
C GLN A 341 0.99 16.85 -9.89
N ASP A 342 0.92 15.52 -9.75
CA ASP A 342 0.35 14.84 -8.58
C ASP A 342 1.06 15.22 -7.28
N MET A 343 2.38 15.08 -7.26
CA MET A 343 3.20 15.45 -6.11
C MET A 343 3.03 16.91 -5.71
N HIS A 344 2.82 17.80 -6.69
CA HIS A 344 2.55 19.20 -6.41
C HIS A 344 1.23 19.39 -5.70
N VAL A 345 0.15 18.78 -6.20
CA VAL A 345 -1.20 18.94 -5.64
C VAL A 345 -1.34 18.22 -4.29
N ASP A 346 -0.79 17.02 -4.11
CA ASP A 346 -0.83 16.28 -2.85
C ASP A 346 -0.24 17.11 -1.69
N ARG A 347 0.93 17.70 -1.93
CA ARG A 347 1.58 18.60 -0.97
C ARG A 347 0.73 19.83 -0.65
N LEU A 348 -0.02 20.36 -1.63
CA LEU A 348 -0.92 21.50 -1.40
C LEU A 348 -2.20 21.08 -0.68
N VAL A 349 -2.74 19.89 -0.97
CA VAL A 349 -3.87 19.29 -0.27
C VAL A 349 -3.53 19.11 1.21
N GLN A 350 -2.38 18.51 1.54
CA GLN A 350 -1.93 18.38 2.94
C GLN A 350 -1.88 19.73 3.66
N LYS A 351 -1.28 20.75 3.03
CA LYS A 351 -1.25 22.11 3.59
C LYS A 351 -2.66 22.68 3.79
N GLY A 352 -3.56 22.44 2.84
CA GLY A 352 -4.96 22.84 2.93
C GLY A 352 -5.70 22.16 4.08
N LEU A 353 -5.46 20.87 4.29
CA LEU A 353 -6.05 20.06 5.37
C LEU A 353 -5.68 20.60 6.76
N GLY A 354 -4.50 21.20 6.93
CA GLY A 354 -4.08 21.87 8.16
C GLY A 354 -4.74 23.23 8.43
N SER A 355 -5.57 23.75 7.52
CA SER A 355 -6.25 25.03 7.69
C SER A 355 -7.44 24.92 8.64
N LYS A 356 -7.66 25.93 9.48
CA LYS A 356 -8.90 26.07 10.27
C LYS A 356 -10.17 26.21 9.41
N PHE A 357 -10.00 26.44 8.11
CA PHE A 357 -11.07 26.54 7.12
C PHE A 357 -11.13 25.31 6.20
N ALA A 358 -10.39 24.24 6.51
CA ALA A 358 -10.44 23.01 5.73
C ALA A 358 -11.89 22.48 5.68
N PRO A 359 -12.46 22.27 4.49
CA PRO A 359 -13.84 21.83 4.36
C PRO A 359 -13.96 20.32 4.62
N ARG A 360 -15.18 19.87 4.89
CA ARG A 360 -15.58 18.52 4.49
C ARG A 360 -16.28 18.64 3.15
N GLY A 361 -15.53 18.32 2.09
CA GLY A 361 -15.95 18.50 0.71
C GLY A 361 -16.92 17.43 0.26
N ARG A 362 -17.50 17.59 -0.94
CA ARG A 362 -18.39 16.62 -1.57
C ARG A 362 -17.68 15.92 -2.70
N TYR A 363 -17.90 14.62 -2.84
CA TYR A 363 -17.38 13.87 -3.98
C TYR A 363 -18.20 14.12 -5.26
N SER A 364 -17.51 14.12 -6.38
CA SER A 364 -18.03 13.97 -7.73
C SER A 364 -18.54 12.54 -7.93
N TRP A 365 -19.46 12.35 -8.88
CA TRP A 365 -19.86 11.01 -9.32
C TRP A 365 -18.69 10.20 -9.92
N GLN A 366 -17.61 10.90 -10.32
CA GLN A 366 -16.37 10.33 -10.84
C GLN A 366 -15.38 9.92 -9.74
N GLU A 367 -15.74 10.06 -8.47
CA GLU A 367 -14.91 9.77 -7.29
C GLU A 367 -15.44 8.56 -6.50
N GLY A 368 -16.13 7.62 -7.18
CA GLY A 368 -16.70 6.44 -6.51
C GLY A 368 -15.66 5.57 -5.79
N ALA A 369 -14.40 5.60 -6.25
CA ALA A 369 -13.31 4.91 -5.59
C ALA A 369 -12.95 5.51 -4.22
N GLN A 370 -13.13 6.83 -4.03
CA GLN A 370 -12.92 7.48 -2.73
C GLN A 370 -13.94 7.02 -1.70
N ARG A 371 -15.19 6.81 -2.14
CA ARG A 371 -16.22 6.20 -1.30
C ARG A 371 -15.85 4.76 -0.91
N GLN A 372 -15.37 3.95 -1.85
CA GLN A 372 -14.93 2.58 -1.56
C GLN A 372 -13.80 2.54 -0.54
N PHE A 373 -12.85 3.47 -0.65
CA PHE A 373 -11.80 3.63 0.35
C PHE A 373 -12.35 4.04 1.71
N ASN A 374 -13.27 5.00 1.76
CA ASN A 374 -13.92 5.42 3.01
C ASN A 374 -14.71 4.29 3.66
N LEU A 375 -15.41 3.45 2.90
CA LEU A 375 -16.09 2.25 3.43
C LEU A 375 -15.09 1.32 4.12
N TRP A 376 -13.92 1.13 3.52
CA TRP A 376 -12.85 0.32 4.11
C TRP A 376 -12.27 0.97 5.37
N LEU A 377 -11.98 2.28 5.36
CA LEU A 377 -11.40 3.00 6.50
C LEU A 377 -12.36 3.06 7.69
N VAL A 378 -13.60 3.49 7.45
CA VAL A 378 -14.58 3.78 8.51
C VAL A 378 -14.99 2.50 9.25
N ASP A 379 -15.08 1.37 8.56
CA ASP A 379 -15.34 0.06 9.19
C ASP A 379 -14.26 -0.31 10.24
N ARG A 380 -12.98 -0.06 9.90
CA ARG A 380 -11.82 -0.31 10.78
C ARG A 380 -11.76 0.67 11.93
N TYR A 381 -12.02 1.95 11.67
CA TYR A 381 -12.08 2.95 12.72
C TYR A 381 -13.19 2.66 13.72
N TRP A 382 -14.38 2.28 13.26
CA TRP A 382 -15.44 1.89 14.18
C TRP A 382 -15.11 0.62 14.97
N SER A 383 -14.50 -0.37 14.32
CA SER A 383 -14.07 -1.59 14.99
C SER A 383 -13.06 -1.32 16.13
N GLU A 384 -12.06 -0.47 15.91
CA GLU A 384 -11.12 -0.04 16.97
C GLU A 384 -11.80 0.81 18.03
N TRP A 385 -12.63 1.79 17.64
CA TRP A 385 -13.29 2.67 18.60
C TRP A 385 -14.21 1.90 19.54
N ASN A 386 -14.98 0.95 19.02
CA ASN A 386 -15.81 0.05 19.81
C ASN A 386 -14.98 -0.80 20.78
N ARG A 387 -13.80 -1.29 20.37
CA ARG A 387 -12.88 -2.00 21.27
C ARG A 387 -12.39 -1.12 22.42
N ARG A 388 -12.06 0.15 22.16
CA ARG A 388 -11.60 1.10 23.21
C ARG A 388 -12.69 1.47 24.21
N ARG A 389 -13.94 1.60 23.75
CA ARG A 389 -15.10 1.93 24.60
C ARG A 389 -15.55 0.77 25.50
N GLY A 390 -15.17 -0.47 25.19
CA GLY A 390 -15.51 -1.66 25.95
C GLY A 390 -16.95 -2.18 25.71
N PRO A 391 -17.27 -3.38 26.21
CA PRO A 391 -18.51 -4.12 25.89
C PRO A 391 -19.79 -3.51 26.47
N SER A 392 -19.69 -2.55 27.38
CA SER A 392 -20.82 -1.82 27.98
C SER A 392 -21.30 -0.63 27.16
N ALA A 393 -20.59 -0.28 26.08
CA ALA A 393 -20.99 0.81 25.20
C ALA A 393 -22.00 0.28 24.16
N PRO A 394 -23.07 1.02 23.83
CA PRO A 394 -24.05 0.57 22.85
C PRO A 394 -23.34 0.25 21.54
N VAL A 395 -23.45 -1.00 21.08
CA VAL A 395 -23.02 -1.38 19.74
C VAL A 395 -23.90 -0.62 18.77
N THR A 396 -23.35 0.42 18.14
CA THR A 396 -23.99 1.03 16.98
C THR A 396 -23.93 0.00 15.86
N GLN A 397 -24.95 -0.87 15.79
CA GLN A 397 -25.12 -1.77 14.64
C GLN A 397 -25.45 -0.90 13.44
N PHE A 398 -24.45 -0.65 12.60
CA PHE A 398 -24.67 -0.02 11.31
C PHE A 398 -25.54 -0.94 10.46
N ARG A 399 -26.82 -0.57 10.33
CA ARG A 399 -27.65 -1.09 9.25
C ARG A 399 -27.08 -0.51 7.96
N ARG A 400 -26.34 -1.34 7.21
CA ARG A 400 -26.10 -1.06 5.78
C ARG A 400 -27.48 -0.85 5.16
N THR A 401 -27.76 0.36 4.73
CA THR A 401 -28.92 0.65 3.90
C THR A 401 -28.67 -0.07 2.59
N GLY A 402 -29.24 -1.26 2.45
CA GLY A 402 -29.31 -1.94 1.16
C GLY A 402 -30.04 -1.02 0.19
N ALA A 403 -29.39 -0.72 -0.93
CA ALA A 403 -30.08 -0.17 -2.09
C ALA A 403 -31.16 -1.18 -2.51
N ALA A 404 -32.40 -0.69 -2.60
CA ALA A 404 -33.52 -1.38 -3.22
C ALA A 404 -33.45 -1.25 -4.74
#